data_AF-A0AAV2A137-F1
#
_entry.id   AF-A0AAV2A137-F1
#
_cell.length_a   1.000
_cell.length_b   1.000
_cell.length_c   1.000
_cell.angle_alpha   90.00
_cell.angle_beta   90.00
_cell.angle_gamma   90.00
#
_symmetry.space_group_name_H-M   'P 1'
#
loop_
_entity.id
_entity.type
_entity.pdbx_description
1 polymer ?
#
loop_
_entity_poly.entity_id
_entity_poly.type
_entity_poly.pdbx_seq_one_letter_code
_entity_poly.pdbx_strand_id
1 'polypeptide(L)'
;MIRLSVLATLCLLPTANSFPQGAPAEACESLLPRHYGTEPKDADHSPYSFLASDNHYHYRMDGIQVQLTGPRFKGFLIAAMDPDTHERIGEWYKVKGTHTLPCSAISHADALPKKRVILLWKPPKDRAKGEVIFVATVLENFGEYYSGLVAGIPTSNDEHEESYDD
;
A
#
# COMPACT_ATOMS: atom_id res chain seq x y z
N MET A 1 60.95 -4.82 23.44
CA MET A 1 59.52 -4.99 23.79
C MET A 1 58.70 -4.20 22.79
N ILE A 2 58.11 -4.84 21.78
CA ILE A 2 57.29 -4.17 20.75
C ILE A 2 55.83 -4.42 21.09
N ARG A 3 55.09 -3.37 21.45
CA ARG A 3 53.64 -3.46 21.68
C ARG A 3 52.94 -3.19 20.34
N LEU A 4 52.41 -4.24 19.71
CA LEU A 4 51.45 -4.07 18.61
C LEU A 4 50.12 -3.62 19.22
N SER A 5 49.84 -2.32 19.12
CA SER A 5 48.50 -1.80 19.36
C SER A 5 47.61 -2.18 18.18
N VAL A 6 46.78 -3.21 18.36
CA VAL A 6 45.72 -3.57 17.41
C VAL A 6 44.65 -2.50 17.51
N LEU A 7 44.59 -1.61 16.53
CA LEU A 7 43.53 -0.62 16.41
C LEU A 7 42.27 -1.32 15.88
N ALA A 8 41.43 -1.81 16.78
CA ALA A 8 40.13 -2.37 16.44
C ALA A 8 39.24 -1.24 15.90
N THR A 9 39.13 -1.17 14.58
CA THR A 9 38.21 -0.26 13.89
C THR A 9 36.79 -0.78 14.13
N LEU A 10 36.12 -0.17 15.11
CA LEU A 10 34.71 -0.44 15.41
C LEU A 10 33.88 0.06 14.21
N CYS A 11 33.53 -0.86 13.32
CA CYS A 11 32.67 -0.59 12.18
C CYS A 11 31.26 -0.30 12.71
N LEU A 12 30.94 0.99 12.89
CA LEU A 12 29.56 1.42 13.12
C LEU A 12 28.76 1.18 11.83
N LEU A 13 28.22 -0.03 11.70
CA LEU A 13 27.19 -0.30 10.70
C LEU A 13 25.97 0.55 11.08
N PRO A 14 25.47 1.42 10.18
CA PRO A 14 24.23 2.14 10.45
C PRO A 14 23.14 1.10 10.68
N THR A 15 22.53 1.12 11.86
CA THR A 15 21.31 0.34 12.11
C THR A 15 20.25 0.92 11.19
N ALA A 16 20.01 0.25 10.06
CA ALA A 16 18.86 0.55 9.23
C ALA A 16 17.64 0.38 10.13
N ASN A 17 17.03 1.49 10.53
CA ASN A 17 15.74 1.49 11.18
C ASN A 17 14.75 0.96 10.15
N SER A 18 14.62 -0.36 10.09
CA SER A 18 13.43 -0.98 9.50
C SER A 18 12.26 -0.44 10.31
N PHE A 19 11.25 0.11 9.65
CA PHE A 19 10.00 0.46 10.29
C PHE A 19 9.08 -0.76 10.16
N PRO A 20 9.20 -1.81 11.03
CA PRO A 20 8.26 -2.91 10.99
C PRO A 20 6.84 -2.42 11.27
N GLN A 21 6.71 -1.25 11.90
CA GLN A 21 5.45 -0.57 12.19
C GLN A 21 4.83 0.15 10.98
N GLY A 22 5.47 0.07 9.80
CA GLY A 22 4.98 0.57 8.52
C GLY A 22 5.34 2.00 8.15
N ALA A 23 4.71 2.53 7.09
CA ALA A 23 5.11 3.79 6.49
C ALA A 23 4.83 4.98 7.43
N PRO A 24 5.80 5.90 7.61
CA PRO A 24 5.62 7.09 8.43
C PRO A 24 4.81 8.16 7.68
N ALA A 25 4.37 9.21 8.37
CA ALA A 25 3.53 10.27 7.77
C ALA A 25 4.22 10.99 6.60
N GLU A 26 5.54 11.07 6.61
CA GLU A 26 6.33 11.68 5.54
C GLU A 26 6.29 10.86 4.23
N ALA A 27 5.89 9.59 4.28
CA ALA A 27 5.69 8.78 3.07
C ALA A 27 4.46 9.24 2.26
N CYS A 28 3.61 10.10 2.83
CA CYS A 28 2.46 10.69 2.14
C CYS A 28 2.84 11.51 0.89
N GLU A 29 4.04 12.09 0.88
CA GLU A 29 4.50 12.95 -0.22
C GLU A 29 4.84 12.14 -1.47
N SER A 30 5.59 11.04 -1.31
CA SER A 30 6.10 10.25 -2.44
C SER A 30 5.32 8.96 -2.70
N LEU A 31 4.60 8.44 -1.70
CA LEU A 31 4.10 7.06 -1.64
C LEU A 31 5.19 5.99 -1.77
N LEU A 32 6.47 6.34 -1.58
CA LEU A 32 7.58 5.41 -1.67
C LEU A 32 8.08 5.00 -0.27
N PRO A 33 8.58 3.76 -0.11
CA PRO A 33 9.36 3.39 1.05
C PRO A 33 10.57 4.31 1.17
N ARG A 34 10.90 4.76 2.38
CA ARG A 34 12.09 5.56 2.64
C ARG A 34 13.29 4.65 2.92
N HIS A 35 13.69 3.90 1.91
CA HIS A 35 14.91 3.09 1.93
C HIS A 35 15.96 3.74 1.04
N TYR A 36 17.13 4.05 1.61
CA TYR A 36 18.20 4.67 0.84
C TYR A 36 18.76 3.69 -0.19
N GLY A 37 18.95 4.16 -1.43
CA GLY A 37 19.55 3.36 -2.51
C GLY A 37 18.63 2.31 -3.11
N THR A 38 17.31 2.45 -2.97
CA THR A 38 16.33 1.58 -3.62
C THR A 38 15.37 2.39 -4.48
N GLU A 39 14.96 1.81 -5.60
CA GLU A 39 14.02 2.40 -6.56
C GLU A 39 12.88 1.42 -6.82
N PRO A 40 11.67 1.92 -7.17
CA PRO A 40 10.56 1.03 -7.47
C PRO A 40 10.86 0.21 -8.73
N LYS A 41 10.47 -1.06 -8.69
CA LYS A 41 10.29 -1.86 -9.90
C LYS A 41 9.10 -1.33 -10.68
N ASP A 42 9.13 -1.57 -11.99
CA ASP A 42 8.08 -1.21 -12.92
C ASP A 42 6.72 -1.81 -12.50
N ALA A 43 5.69 -0.96 -12.44
CA ALA A 43 4.34 -1.32 -12.06
C ALA A 43 3.71 -2.33 -13.03
N ASP A 44 4.03 -2.23 -14.32
CA ASP A 44 3.47 -3.09 -15.38
C ASP A 44 3.94 -4.55 -15.23
N HIS A 45 5.04 -4.77 -14.52
CA HIS A 45 5.61 -6.09 -14.24
C HIS A 45 5.28 -6.59 -12.83
N SER A 46 4.35 -5.93 -12.13
CA SER A 46 4.00 -6.29 -10.76
C SER A 46 3.24 -7.61 -10.70
N PRO A 47 3.59 -8.52 -9.78
CA PRO A 47 2.88 -9.79 -9.61
C PRO A 47 1.62 -9.66 -8.73
N TYR A 48 1.24 -8.43 -8.36
CA TYR A 48 0.14 -8.17 -7.44
C TYR A 48 -1.12 -7.73 -8.20
N SER A 49 -2.27 -8.29 -7.80
CA SER A 49 -3.58 -7.82 -8.23
C SER A 49 -4.10 -6.81 -7.22
N PHE A 50 -4.46 -5.62 -7.70
CA PHE A 50 -4.99 -4.52 -6.91
C PHE A 50 -6.32 -4.06 -7.51
N LEU A 51 -7.40 -4.28 -6.75
CA LEU A 51 -8.77 -4.09 -7.22
C LEU A 51 -9.57 -3.27 -6.22
N ALA A 52 -10.44 -2.40 -6.73
CA ALA A 52 -11.46 -1.71 -5.96
C ALA A 52 -12.84 -2.16 -6.43
N SER A 53 -13.81 -2.24 -5.52
CA SER A 53 -15.17 -2.65 -5.86
C SER A 53 -15.93 -1.61 -6.71
N ASP A 54 -15.51 -0.35 -6.63
CA ASP A 54 -16.08 0.78 -7.38
C ASP A 54 -15.02 1.90 -7.42
N ASN A 55 -15.17 2.85 -8.34
CA ASN A 55 -14.43 4.12 -8.35
C ASN A 55 -15.36 5.33 -8.17
N HIS A 56 -16.67 5.14 -8.18
CA HIS A 56 -17.64 6.18 -7.90
C HIS A 56 -18.10 6.11 -6.45
N TYR A 57 -18.22 7.27 -5.81
CA TYR A 57 -18.70 7.34 -4.44
C TYR A 57 -19.84 8.32 -4.25
N HIS A 58 -20.64 8.05 -3.23
CA HIS A 58 -21.57 9.00 -2.63
C HIS A 58 -21.29 9.08 -1.13
N TYR A 59 -21.33 10.26 -0.52
CA TYR A 59 -20.92 10.48 0.88
C TYR A 59 -21.68 9.66 1.94
N ARG A 60 -22.81 9.05 1.56
CA ARG A 60 -23.65 8.21 2.42
C ARG A 60 -23.42 6.70 2.27
N MET A 61 -22.60 6.26 1.32
CA MET A 61 -22.29 4.83 1.21
C MET A 61 -21.39 4.37 2.37
N ASP A 62 -21.41 3.08 2.67
CA ASP A 62 -20.61 2.51 3.77
C ASP A 62 -19.10 2.56 3.48
N GLY A 63 -18.73 2.37 2.21
CA GLY A 63 -17.37 2.49 1.72
C GLY A 63 -17.13 1.74 0.40
N ILE A 64 -15.93 1.91 -0.14
CA ILE A 64 -15.43 1.14 -1.30
C ILE A 64 -14.43 0.11 -0.78
N GLN A 65 -14.65 -1.16 -1.10
CA GLN A 65 -13.72 -2.22 -0.73
C GLN A 65 -12.53 -2.20 -1.68
N VAL A 66 -11.33 -2.22 -1.11
CA VAL A 66 -10.07 -2.27 -1.85
C VAL A 66 -9.30 -3.52 -1.45
N GLN A 67 -8.86 -4.30 -2.43
CA GLN A 67 -8.21 -5.57 -2.22
C GLN A 67 -6.86 -5.60 -2.94
N LEU A 68 -5.82 -5.96 -2.20
CA LEU A 68 -4.48 -6.24 -2.74
C LEU A 68 -4.16 -7.72 -2.49
N THR A 69 -3.78 -8.44 -3.55
CA THR A 69 -3.46 -9.88 -3.52
C THR A 69 -2.24 -10.20 -4.37
N GLY A 70 -1.57 -11.31 -4.09
CA GLY A 70 -0.49 -11.82 -4.93
C GLY A 70 0.49 -12.72 -4.16
N PRO A 71 1.77 -12.77 -4.57
CA PRO A 71 2.85 -13.39 -3.79
C PRO A 71 2.96 -12.82 -2.36
N ARG A 72 3.84 -13.39 -1.54
CA ARG A 72 4.03 -12.85 -0.19
C ARG A 72 4.65 -11.46 -0.25
N PHE A 73 4.04 -10.47 0.41
CA PHE A 73 4.57 -9.13 0.62
C PHE A 73 4.67 -8.82 2.12
N LYS A 74 5.63 -7.96 2.50
CA LYS A 74 5.86 -7.56 3.89
C LYS A 74 5.18 -6.25 4.24
N GLY A 75 4.98 -5.37 3.27
CA GLY A 75 4.39 -4.07 3.48
C GLY A 75 3.58 -3.58 2.30
N PHE A 76 2.73 -2.59 2.58
CA PHE A 76 2.01 -1.83 1.58
C PHE A 76 1.79 -0.41 2.10
N LEU A 77 1.59 0.51 1.16
CA LEU A 77 1.07 1.85 1.36
C LEU A 77 0.04 2.10 0.28
N ILE A 78 -1.20 2.35 0.67
CA ILE A 78 -2.31 2.59 -0.27
C ILE A 78 -2.90 3.95 0.05
N ALA A 79 -3.13 4.76 -0.98
CA ALA A 79 -3.71 6.08 -0.83
C ALA A 79 -4.89 6.28 -1.78
N ALA A 80 -5.87 7.05 -1.32
CA ALA A 80 -7.03 7.45 -2.11
C ALA A 80 -6.85 8.89 -2.60
N MET A 81 -7.09 9.12 -3.89
CA MET A 81 -6.96 10.44 -4.50
C MET A 81 -8.17 10.77 -5.36
N ASP A 82 -8.48 12.05 -5.44
CA ASP A 82 -9.34 12.61 -6.47
C ASP A 82 -8.61 12.51 -7.83
N PRO A 83 -9.24 11.97 -8.90
CA PRO A 83 -8.57 11.71 -10.17
C PRO A 83 -8.16 12.98 -10.93
N ASP A 84 -8.87 14.09 -10.74
CA ASP A 84 -8.63 15.32 -11.49
C ASP A 84 -7.59 16.21 -10.80
N THR A 85 -7.72 16.33 -9.48
CA THR A 85 -6.92 17.25 -8.66
C THR A 85 -5.73 16.58 -7.97
N HIS A 86 -5.70 15.24 -7.92
CA HIS A 86 -4.78 14.45 -7.12
C HIS A 86 -4.81 14.76 -5.61
N GLU A 87 -5.84 15.44 -5.14
CA GLU A 87 -6.04 15.70 -3.72
C GLU A 87 -6.27 14.38 -2.97
N ARG A 88 -5.69 14.26 -1.78
CA ARG A 88 -5.92 13.13 -0.88
C ARG A 88 -7.32 13.23 -0.28
N ILE A 89 -8.19 12.27 -0.58
CA ILE A 89 -9.59 12.34 -0.20
C ILE A 89 -10.07 11.12 0.60
N GLY A 90 -11.01 11.37 1.49
CA GLY A 90 -11.65 10.34 2.32
C GLY A 90 -10.74 9.78 3.40
N GLU A 91 -11.20 8.71 4.03
CA GLU A 91 -10.56 8.09 5.18
C GLU A 91 -10.54 6.56 5.03
N TRP A 92 -9.69 5.88 5.77
CA TRP A 92 -9.68 4.42 5.81
C TRP A 92 -10.23 3.91 7.12
N TYR A 93 -11.02 2.85 7.08
CA TYR A 93 -11.36 2.12 8.30
C TYR A 93 -10.12 1.36 8.78
N LYS A 94 -9.79 1.52 10.07
CA LYS A 94 -8.67 0.81 10.68
C LYS A 94 -8.98 -0.68 10.79
N VAL A 95 -8.13 -1.51 10.18
CA VAL A 95 -8.16 -2.97 10.30
C VAL A 95 -6.98 -3.44 11.16
N LYS A 96 -7.10 -4.58 11.83
CA LYS A 96 -5.99 -5.17 12.60
C LYS A 96 -4.75 -5.37 11.69
N GLY A 97 -3.57 -5.00 12.18
CA GLY A 97 -2.33 -5.09 11.40
C GLY A 97 -2.13 -3.93 10.41
N THR A 98 -2.91 -2.85 10.55
CA THR A 98 -2.80 -1.63 9.75
C THR A 98 -2.81 -0.37 10.62
N HIS A 99 -2.31 0.73 10.06
CA HIS A 99 -2.53 2.07 10.59
C HIS A 99 -2.90 3.04 9.46
N THR A 100 -3.75 3.99 9.79
CA THR A 100 -4.14 5.07 8.88
C THR A 100 -3.14 6.22 8.97
N LEU A 101 -3.02 6.97 7.88
CA LEU A 101 -2.15 8.13 7.74
C LEU A 101 -3.01 9.37 7.46
N PRO A 102 -2.54 10.57 7.85
CA PRO A 102 -3.32 11.81 7.71
C PRO A 102 -3.59 12.23 6.26
N CYS A 103 -2.91 11.63 5.29
CA CYS A 103 -3.01 11.93 3.86
C CYS A 103 -3.96 10.98 3.11
N SER A 104 -5.06 10.57 3.73
CA SER A 104 -6.01 9.60 3.16
C SER A 104 -5.34 8.32 2.67
N ALA A 105 -4.35 7.85 3.45
CA ALA A 105 -3.59 6.65 3.15
C ALA A 105 -3.63 5.66 4.32
N ILE A 106 -3.26 4.42 4.04
CA ILE A 106 -3.22 3.31 4.98
C ILE A 106 -2.02 2.42 4.68
N SER A 107 -1.37 1.95 5.73
CA SER A 107 -0.19 1.08 5.65
C SER A 107 -0.35 -0.13 6.55
N HIS A 108 0.41 -1.18 6.28
CA HIS A 108 0.71 -2.23 7.25
C HIS A 108 1.24 -1.65 8.57
N ALA A 109 0.99 -2.34 9.68
CA ALA A 109 1.51 -2.01 11.02
C ALA A 109 2.49 -3.05 11.58
N ASP A 110 2.76 -4.12 10.81
CA ASP A 110 3.73 -5.16 11.11
C ASP A 110 4.33 -5.73 9.81
N ALA A 111 5.57 -6.22 9.88
CA ALA A 111 6.27 -6.82 8.74
C ALA A 111 5.95 -8.32 8.54
N LEU A 112 4.89 -8.85 9.16
CA LEU A 112 4.52 -10.26 8.96
C LEU A 112 4.12 -10.46 7.50
N PRO A 113 4.63 -11.50 6.81
CA PRO A 113 4.31 -11.75 5.41
C PRO A 113 2.80 -11.96 5.19
N LYS A 114 2.25 -11.31 4.16
CA LYS A 114 0.83 -11.32 3.80
C LYS A 114 0.71 -11.74 2.34
N LYS A 115 -0.39 -12.40 1.97
CA LYS A 115 -0.75 -12.71 0.56
C LYS A 115 -1.96 -11.92 0.07
N ARG A 116 -2.74 -11.38 1.01
CA ARG A 116 -4.00 -10.69 0.78
C ARG A 116 -4.19 -9.64 1.87
N VAL A 117 -4.68 -8.47 1.49
CA VAL A 117 -5.27 -7.48 2.40
C VAL A 117 -6.55 -6.97 1.78
N ILE A 118 -7.58 -6.82 2.62
CA ILE A 118 -8.88 -6.24 2.25
C ILE A 118 -9.09 -5.05 3.17
N LEU A 119 -9.34 -3.90 2.57
CA LEU A 119 -9.47 -2.61 3.23
C LEU A 119 -10.79 -1.97 2.80
N LEU A 120 -11.31 -1.09 3.64
CA LEU A 120 -12.51 -0.33 3.34
C LEU A 120 -12.16 1.15 3.39
N TRP A 121 -12.34 1.82 2.26
CA TRP A 121 -12.21 3.27 2.15
C TRP A 121 -13.57 3.93 2.37
N LYS A 122 -13.58 5.03 3.11
CA LYS A 122 -14.75 5.82 3.46
C LYS A 122 -14.73 7.13 2.66
N PRO A 123 -15.83 7.48 1.98
CA PRO A 123 -15.89 8.72 1.22
C PRO A 123 -15.73 9.97 2.09
N PRO A 124 -15.20 11.06 1.51
CA PRO A 124 -15.16 12.34 2.17
C PRO A 124 -16.58 12.90 2.39
N LYS A 125 -16.79 13.64 3.49
CA LYS A 125 -18.12 14.14 3.89
C LYS A 125 -18.45 15.54 3.37
N ASP A 126 -17.45 16.26 2.90
CA ASP A 126 -17.53 17.61 2.36
C ASP A 126 -17.98 17.65 0.89
N ARG A 127 -18.12 16.49 0.24
CA ARG A 127 -18.56 16.34 -1.16
C ARG A 127 -19.69 15.33 -1.26
N ALA A 128 -20.77 15.65 -1.97
CA ALA A 128 -21.93 14.76 -2.09
C ALA A 128 -21.60 13.46 -2.85
N LYS A 129 -20.85 13.56 -3.94
CA LYS A 129 -20.43 12.43 -4.77
C LYS A 129 -19.20 12.81 -5.57
N GLY A 130 -18.52 11.82 -6.12
CA GLY A 130 -17.35 12.01 -6.96
C GLY A 130 -16.75 10.69 -7.39
N GLU A 131 -15.57 10.78 -7.98
CA GLU A 131 -14.73 9.63 -8.30
C GLU A 131 -13.52 9.58 -7.38
N VAL A 132 -12.95 8.38 -7.21
CA VAL A 132 -11.73 8.15 -6.45
C VAL A 132 -10.85 7.16 -7.19
N ILE A 133 -9.54 7.42 -7.18
CA ILE A 133 -8.52 6.46 -7.60
C ILE A 133 -7.76 5.98 -6.38
N PHE A 134 -7.41 4.69 -6.37
CA PHE A 134 -6.56 4.10 -5.35
C PHE A 134 -5.20 3.77 -5.96
N VAL A 135 -4.13 4.22 -5.30
CA VAL A 135 -2.76 3.97 -5.73
C VAL A 135 -2.01 3.24 -4.62
N ALA A 136 -1.34 2.15 -4.97
CA ALA A 136 -0.60 1.31 -4.06
C ALA A 136 0.90 1.30 -4.36
N THR A 137 1.66 1.21 -3.28
CA THR A 137 3.04 0.73 -3.27
C THR A 137 3.10 -0.54 -2.44
N VAL A 138 3.69 -1.60 -3.00
CA VAL A 138 3.74 -2.93 -2.40
C VAL A 138 5.19 -3.33 -2.20
N LEU A 139 5.55 -3.62 -0.96
CA LEU A 139 6.90 -3.97 -0.53
C LEU A 139 7.01 -5.49 -0.36
N GLU A 140 7.69 -6.15 -1.29
CA GLU A 140 7.98 -7.59 -1.19
C GLU A 140 9.04 -7.84 -0.11
N ASN A 141 10.15 -7.11 -0.19
CA ASN A 141 11.22 -7.07 0.79
C ASN A 141 11.94 -5.71 0.74
N PHE A 142 12.91 -5.47 1.62
CA PHE A 142 13.56 -4.15 1.79
C PHE A 142 14.05 -3.51 0.47
N GLY A 143 14.58 -4.31 -0.45
CA GLY A 143 15.14 -3.83 -1.73
C GLY A 143 14.19 -3.93 -2.92
N GLU A 144 13.02 -4.56 -2.75
CA GLU A 144 12.13 -4.89 -3.86
C GLU A 144 10.70 -4.45 -3.54
N TYR A 145 10.24 -3.46 -4.30
CA TYR A 145 8.90 -2.91 -4.20
C TYR A 145 8.40 -2.46 -5.56
N TYR A 146 7.08 -2.43 -5.71
CA TYR A 146 6.38 -1.93 -6.90
C TYR A 146 5.56 -0.73 -6.45
N SER A 147 5.64 0.39 -7.15
CA SER A 147 4.91 1.61 -6.82
C SER A 147 4.10 2.09 -8.02
N GLY A 148 3.03 2.86 -7.75
CA GLY A 148 2.17 3.39 -8.81
C GLY A 148 1.12 2.38 -9.31
N LEU A 149 0.85 1.31 -8.56
CA LEU A 149 -0.21 0.37 -8.92
C LEU A 149 -1.57 1.06 -8.73
N VAL A 150 -2.32 1.24 -9.81
CA VAL A 150 -3.67 1.80 -9.76
C VAL A 150 -4.68 0.66 -9.64
N ALA A 151 -5.66 0.79 -8.74
CA ALA A 151 -6.67 -0.24 -8.57
C ALA A 151 -7.57 -0.35 -9.82
N GLY A 152 -7.72 -1.57 -10.33
CA GLY A 152 -8.71 -1.88 -11.37
C GLY A 152 -10.12 -2.04 -10.78
N ILE A 153 -11.15 -1.84 -11.60
CA ILE A 153 -12.55 -2.14 -11.26
C ILE A 153 -12.94 -3.43 -11.98
N PRO A 154 -13.35 -4.51 -11.27
CA PRO A 154 -13.83 -5.73 -11.90
C PRO A 154 -15.04 -5.44 -12.81
N THR A 155 -14.99 -5.91 -14.06
CA THR A 155 -16.17 -5.88 -14.95
C THR A 155 -17.11 -7.03 -14.58
N SER A 156 -18.41 -6.80 -14.56
CA SER A 156 -19.45 -7.74 -14.09
C SER A 156 -19.69 -8.99 -14.95
N ASN A 157 -18.71 -9.45 -15.73
CA ASN A 157 -18.89 -10.54 -16.71
C ASN A 157 -18.41 -11.94 -16.25
N ASP A 158 -18.03 -12.14 -14.98
CA ASP A 158 -17.48 -13.42 -14.51
C ASP A 158 -18.45 -14.24 -13.62
N GLU A 159 -19.78 -14.06 -13.72
CA GLU A 159 -20.76 -14.78 -12.87
C GLU A 159 -21.62 -15.85 -13.57
N HIS A 160 -21.36 -16.25 -14.82
CA HIS A 160 -22.18 -17.30 -15.45
C HIS A 160 -21.38 -18.27 -16.34
N GLU A 161 -20.71 -19.24 -15.72
CA GLU A 161 -20.46 -20.54 -16.36
C GLU A 161 -20.15 -21.64 -15.31
N GLU A 162 -21.12 -21.93 -14.44
CA GLU A 162 -21.26 -23.28 -13.87
C GLU A 162 -22.65 -23.81 -14.25
N SER A 163 -22.76 -24.33 -15.47
CA SER A 163 -23.85 -25.24 -15.84
C SER A 163 -23.58 -26.57 -15.14
N TYR A 164 -24.40 -26.89 -14.14
CA TYR A 164 -24.53 -28.25 -13.64
C TYR A 164 -25.18 -29.11 -14.75
N ASP A 165 -24.36 -29.93 -15.40
CA ASP A 165 -24.80 -31.14 -16.09
C ASP A 165 -24.86 -32.28 -15.05
N ASP A 166 -26.07 -32.69 -14.66
CA ASP A 166 -26.51 -34.09 -14.44
C ASP A 166 -28.06 -34.14 -14.31
#